data_AF-A0A553GLW5-F1
#
_entry.id   AF-A0A553GLW5-F1
#
_cell.length_a   1.000
_cell.length_b   1.000
_cell.length_c   1.000
_cell.angle_alpha   90.00
_cell.angle_beta   90.00
_cell.angle_gamma   90.00
#
_symmetry.space_group_name_H-M   'P 1'
#
loop_
_entity.id
_entity.type
_entity.pdbx_description
1 polymer ?
#
loop_
_entity_poly.entity_id
_entity_poly.type
_entity_poly.pdbx_seq_one_letter_code
_entity_poly.pdbx_strand_id
1 'polypeptide(L)'
;MNNIYEKYLDNIEVLIKHTNEGKIGWRKTNPTTYIWSSINKTNTKFTTIIQAVTDGPWEEETYYFKILKHDNEVVIDIDTESNESFFSLLQTLYNSIFNNIEKKNLDFFNEILDLE
;
A
#
# COMPACT_ATOMS: atom_id res chain seq x y z
N MET A 1 -11.32 -23.68 11.21
CA MET A 1 -11.51 -22.24 11.50
C MET A 1 -10.68 -21.51 10.47
N ASN A 2 -11.29 -20.77 9.54
CA ASN A 2 -10.52 -19.89 8.66
C ASN A 2 -10.02 -18.73 9.50
N ASN A 3 -8.70 -18.59 9.61
CA ASN A 3 -8.12 -17.53 10.40
C ASN A 3 -8.36 -16.20 9.66
N ILE A 4 -8.94 -15.20 10.33
CA ILE A 4 -9.18 -13.87 9.73
C ILE A 4 -7.88 -13.27 9.17
N TYR A 5 -6.74 -13.62 9.77
CA TYR A 5 -5.41 -13.23 9.30
C TYR A 5 -5.04 -13.83 7.93
N GLU A 6 -5.35 -15.12 7.67
CA GLU A 6 -5.11 -15.75 6.37
C GLU A 6 -5.87 -15.02 5.26
N LYS A 7 -7.12 -14.63 5.54
CA LYS A 7 -7.92 -13.84 4.60
C LYS A 7 -7.32 -12.46 4.35
N TYR A 8 -6.69 -11.82 5.33
CA TYR A 8 -6.01 -10.54 5.11
C TYR A 8 -4.73 -10.71 4.29
N LEU A 9 -3.95 -11.77 4.53
CA LEU A 9 -2.77 -12.10 3.72
C LEU A 9 -3.13 -12.23 2.23
N ASP A 10 -4.11 -13.07 1.89
CA ASP A 10 -4.57 -13.27 0.51
C ASP A 10 -5.00 -11.94 -0.16
N ASN A 11 -5.71 -11.09 0.59
CA ASN A 11 -6.17 -9.80 0.06
C ASN A 11 -5.02 -8.82 -0.19
N ILE A 12 -3.99 -8.81 0.66
CA ILE A 12 -2.81 -7.96 0.46
C ILE A 12 -1.99 -8.47 -0.72
N GLU A 13 -1.86 -9.80 -0.93
CA GLU A 13 -1.22 -10.34 -2.13
C GLU A 13 -1.92 -9.91 -3.43
N VAL A 14 -3.25 -9.92 -3.45
CA VAL A 14 -4.02 -9.39 -4.58
C VAL A 14 -3.77 -7.89 -4.77
N LEU A 15 -3.64 -7.13 -3.69
CA LEU A 15 -3.33 -5.71 -3.74
C LEU A 15 -1.93 -5.44 -4.32
N ILE A 16 -0.93 -6.25 -3.96
CA ILE A 16 0.42 -6.23 -4.55
C ILE A 16 0.35 -6.48 -6.05
N LYS A 17 -0.35 -7.55 -6.46
CA LYS A 17 -0.52 -7.89 -7.88
C LYS A 17 -1.13 -6.74 -8.67
N HIS A 18 -2.25 -6.19 -8.21
CA HIS A 18 -2.93 -5.08 -8.89
C HIS A 18 -2.09 -3.80 -8.91
N THR A 19 -1.25 -3.57 -7.88
CA THR A 19 -0.30 -2.46 -7.86
C THR A 19 0.77 -2.64 -8.94
N ASN A 20 1.38 -3.81 -9.03
CA ASN A 20 2.39 -4.12 -10.05
C ASN A 20 1.83 -4.03 -11.48
N GLU A 21 0.57 -4.43 -11.67
CA GLU A 21 -0.18 -4.30 -12.93
C GLU A 21 -0.62 -2.86 -13.23
N GLY A 22 -0.36 -1.90 -12.35
CA GLY A 22 -0.73 -0.49 -12.52
C GLY A 22 -2.23 -0.20 -12.42
N LYS A 23 -3.05 -1.18 -11.98
CA LYS A 23 -4.50 -1.06 -11.81
C LYS A 23 -4.92 -0.19 -10.63
N ILE A 24 -3.98 0.11 -9.73
CA ILE A 24 -4.22 0.91 -8.54
C ILE A 24 -3.49 2.25 -8.65
N GLY A 25 -4.26 3.33 -8.54
CA GLY A 25 -3.75 4.69 -8.50
C GLY A 25 -3.37 5.11 -7.08
N TRP A 26 -2.19 4.68 -6.64
CA TRP A 26 -1.61 5.14 -5.38
C TRP A 26 -1.18 6.61 -5.48
N ARG A 27 -1.26 7.32 -4.35
CA ARG A 27 -0.79 8.69 -4.19
C ARG A 27 0.16 8.75 -3.02
N LYS A 28 1.32 9.39 -3.23
CA LYS A 28 2.27 9.70 -2.16
C LYS A 28 1.76 10.93 -1.41
N THR A 29 1.59 10.82 -0.09
CA THR A 29 1.13 11.95 0.76
C THR A 29 2.28 12.61 1.49
N ASN A 30 3.28 11.82 1.85
CA ASN A 30 4.55 12.25 2.43
C ASN A 30 5.64 11.22 2.03
N PRO A 31 6.92 11.43 2.37
CA PRO A 31 8.02 10.54 1.98
C PRO A 31 7.79 9.05 2.27
N THR A 32 7.06 8.73 3.35
CA THR A 32 6.91 7.36 3.86
C THR A 32 5.48 6.83 3.82
N THR A 33 4.53 7.57 3.25
CA THR A 33 3.09 7.21 3.28
C THR A 33 2.43 7.28 1.92
N TYR A 34 1.80 6.18 1.53
CA TYR A 34 0.99 6.07 0.32
C TYR A 34 -0.46 5.80 0.65
N ILE A 35 -1.35 6.42 -0.12
CA ILE A 35 -2.79 6.22 -0.01
C ILE A 35 -3.40 5.82 -1.34
N TRP A 36 -4.45 5.01 -1.26
CA TRP A 36 -5.34 4.73 -2.38
C TRP A 36 -6.78 4.84 -1.91
N SER A 37 -7.62 5.51 -2.70
CA SER A 37 -9.05 5.59 -2.43
C SER A 37 -9.82 4.73 -3.42
N SER A 38 -10.75 3.93 -2.90
CA SER A 38 -11.65 3.10 -3.68
C SER A 38 -13.10 3.33 -3.28
N ILE A 39 -14.03 2.97 -4.16
CA ILE A 39 -15.46 2.98 -3.88
C ILE A 39 -15.96 1.56 -4.12
N ASN A 40 -16.66 0.99 -3.15
CA ASN A 40 -17.21 -0.35 -3.29
C ASN A 40 -18.55 -0.34 -4.07
N LYS A 41 -19.17 -1.52 -4.22
CA LYS A 41 -20.45 -1.69 -4.91
C LYS A 41 -21.63 -0.97 -4.24
N THR A 42 -21.52 -0.67 -2.94
CA THR A 42 -22.55 0.05 -2.16
C THR A 42 -22.29 1.55 -2.10
N ASN A 43 -21.45 2.08 -3.00
CA ASN A 43 -21.07 3.49 -3.04
C ASN A 43 -20.39 4.01 -1.75
N THR A 44 -19.80 3.10 -0.97
CA THR A 44 -19.03 3.43 0.22
C THR A 44 -17.58 3.65 -0.19
N LYS A 45 -17.04 4.83 0.14
CA LYS A 45 -15.65 5.16 -0.11
C LYS A 45 -14.77 4.60 1.00
N PHE A 46 -13.66 3.99 0.59
CA PHE A 46 -12.60 3.49 1.46
C PHE A 46 -11.29 4.19 1.12
N THR A 47 -10.44 4.36 2.12
CA THR A 47 -9.07 4.82 1.97
C THR A 47 -8.14 3.77 2.56
N THR A 48 -7.33 3.19 1.69
CA THR A 48 -6.24 2.28 2.07
C THR A 48 -4.97 3.10 2.24
N ILE A 49 -4.27 2.87 3.34
CA ILE A 49 -3.05 3.55 3.74
C ILE A 49 -1.98 2.49 3.98
N ILE A 50 -0.80 2.71 3.42
CA ILE A 50 0.42 1.99 3.79
C ILE A 50 1.46 3.03 4.19
N GLN A 51 2.08 2.83 5.34
CA GLN A 51 3.09 3.72 5.87
C GLN A 51 4.29 2.91 6.34
N ALA A 52 5.47 3.42 6.04
CA ALA A 52 6.71 2.97 6.65
C ALA A 52 7.12 3.93 7.78
N VAL A 53 7.53 3.36 8.92
CA VAL A 53 7.97 4.08 10.11
C VAL A 53 9.31 3.51 10.54
N THR A 54 10.26 4.39 10.81
CA THR A 54 11.58 4.03 11.30
C THR A 54 11.82 4.81 12.59
N ASP A 55 11.90 4.11 13.71
CA ASP A 55 12.03 4.73 15.05
C ASP A 55 13.45 5.23 15.35
N GLY A 56 14.43 4.85 14.51
CA GLY A 56 15.78 5.40 14.55
C GLY A 56 16.65 4.93 13.38
N PRO A 57 17.79 5.58 13.10
CA PRO A 57 18.65 5.27 11.95
C PRO A 57 19.22 3.85 11.92
N TRP A 58 19.08 3.10 13.01
CA TRP A 58 19.58 1.73 13.18
C TRP A 58 18.47 0.72 13.47
N GLU A 59 17.21 1.17 13.47
CA GLU A 59 16.06 0.31 13.78
C GLU A 59 15.44 -0.24 12.50
N GLU A 60 14.83 -1.42 12.63
CA GLU A 60 14.10 -2.03 11.52
C GLU A 60 12.88 -1.20 11.18
N GLU A 61 12.57 -1.12 9.88
CA GLU A 61 11.42 -0.37 9.40
C GLU A 61 10.14 -1.12 9.73
N THR A 62 9.22 -0.48 10.45
CA THR A 62 7.89 -1.01 10.74
C THR A 62 6.91 -0.53 9.68
N TYR A 63 6.03 -1.42 9.22
CA TYR A 63 5.00 -1.08 8.24
C TYR A 63 3.62 -1.10 8.87
N TYR A 64 2.82 -0.09 8.55
CA TYR A 64 1.44 0.07 8.99
C TYR A 64 0.51 0.03 7.79
N PHE A 65 -0.48 -0.85 7.83
CA PHE A 65 -1.52 -1.00 6.82
C PHE A 65 -2.89 -0.74 7.43
N LYS A 66 -3.57 0.29 6.93
CA LYS A 66 -4.90 0.68 7.42
C LYS A 66 -5.90 0.77 6.28
N ILE A 67 -7.14 0.37 6.55
CA ILE A 67 -8.29 0.67 5.70
C ILE A 67 -9.31 1.43 6.51
N LEU A 68 -9.62 2.64 6.05
CA LEU A 68 -10.61 3.52 6.64
C LEU A 68 -11.85 3.60 5.74
N LYS A 69 -13.03 3.69 6.32
CA LYS A 69 -14.22 4.21 5.62
C LYS A 69 -14.16 5.74 5.54
N HIS A 70 -15.00 6.32 4.70
CA HIS A 70 -15.08 7.77 4.49
C HIS A 70 -15.36 8.62 5.75
N ASP A 71 -15.97 8.02 6.77
CA ASP A 71 -16.26 8.60 8.09
C ASP A 71 -15.11 8.41 9.09
N ASN A 72 -13.94 7.96 8.59
CA ASN A 72 -12.74 7.61 9.35
C ASN A 72 -12.92 6.41 10.28
N GLU A 73 -13.97 5.59 10.13
CA GLU A 73 -14.08 4.31 10.82
C GLU A 73 -12.96 3.37 10.34
N VAL A 74 -12.19 2.84 11.30
CA VAL A 74 -11.13 1.88 11.04
C VAL A 74 -11.74 0.51 10.77
N VAL A 75 -11.54 0.00 9.55
CA VAL A 75 -12.01 -1.33 9.12
C VAL A 75 -10.92 -2.37 9.28
N ILE A 76 -9.67 -1.98 9.00
CA ILE A 76 -8.48 -2.81 9.14
C ILE A 76 -7.38 -1.93 9.70
N ASP A 77 -6.68 -2.45 10.71
CA ASP A 77 -5.46 -1.88 11.28
C ASP A 77 -4.48 -3.04 11.51
N ILE A 78 -3.39 -3.06 10.75
CA ILE A 78 -2.35 -4.09 10.82
C ILE A 78 -1.01 -3.38 10.89
N ASP A 79 -0.19 -3.75 11.85
CA ASP A 79 1.19 -3.30 11.99
C ASP A 79 2.12 -4.50 12.14
N THR A 80 3.35 -4.33 11.65
CA THR A 80 4.35 -5.41 11.65
C THR A 80 5.01 -5.60 13.01
N GLU A 81 4.93 -4.62 13.90
CA GLU A 81 5.44 -4.71 15.28
C GLU A 81 4.61 -5.71 16.09
N SER A 82 3.29 -5.68 15.93
CA SER A 82 2.34 -6.58 16.61
C SER A 82 2.24 -7.95 15.93
N ASN A 83 2.61 -8.06 14.65
CA ASN A 83 2.55 -9.32 13.91
C ASN A 83 3.58 -9.39 12.77
N GLU A 84 4.73 -9.98 13.06
CA GLU A 84 5.84 -10.18 12.12
C GLU A 84 5.46 -10.95 10.85
N SER A 85 4.38 -11.75 10.87
CA SER A 85 3.94 -12.50 9.69
C SER A 85 3.55 -11.59 8.52
N PHE A 86 3.18 -10.34 8.81
CA PHE A 86 2.84 -9.35 7.80
C PHE A 86 4.05 -8.54 7.31
N PHE A 87 5.22 -8.65 7.95
CA PHE A 87 6.39 -7.83 7.65
C PHE A 87 6.78 -7.88 6.17
N SER A 88 7.13 -9.07 5.69
CA SER A 88 7.57 -9.27 4.30
C SER A 88 6.50 -8.85 3.30
N LEU A 89 5.23 -9.08 3.64
CA LEU A 89 4.11 -8.79 2.75
C LEU A 89 3.85 -7.28 2.64
N LEU A 90 3.83 -6.57 3.76
CA LEU A 90 3.63 -5.12 3.78
C LEU A 90 4.84 -4.36 3.22
N GLN A 91 6.05 -4.85 3.49
CA GLN A 91 7.27 -4.36 2.83
C GLN A 91 7.18 -4.53 1.31
N THR A 92 6.78 -5.71 0.83
CA THR A 92 6.63 -5.97 -0.60
C THR A 92 5.60 -5.03 -1.23
N LEU A 93 4.45 -4.84 -0.58
CA LEU A 93 3.44 -3.88 -1.03
C LEU A 93 4.00 -2.46 -1.11
N TYR A 94 4.65 -1.99 -0.05
CA TYR A 94 5.24 -0.66 0.01
C TYR A 94 6.24 -0.42 -1.14
N ASN A 95 7.15 -1.38 -1.36
CA ASN A 95 8.15 -1.32 -2.43
C ASN A 95 7.51 -1.39 -3.82
N SER A 96 6.49 -2.24 -4.00
CA SER A 96 5.71 -2.31 -5.24
C SER A 96 5.06 -0.96 -5.59
N ILE A 97 4.54 -0.24 -4.59
CA ILE A 97 3.93 1.07 -4.78
C ILE A 97 4.98 2.10 -5.19
N PHE A 98 6.10 2.16 -4.48
CA PHE A 98 7.22 3.04 -4.80
C PHE A 98 7.69 2.84 -6.24
N ASN A 99 7.99 1.58 -6.61
CA ASN A 99 8.45 1.24 -7.95
C ASN A 99 7.40 1.55 -9.03
N ASN A 100 6.10 1.36 -8.76
CA ASN A 100 5.05 1.70 -9.71
C ASN A 100 4.97 3.20 -9.98
N ILE A 101 5.13 4.03 -8.94
CA ILE A 101 5.13 5.49 -9.06
C ILE A 101 6.39 5.96 -9.81
N GLU A 102 7.56 5.47 -9.43
CA GLU A 102 8.83 5.83 -10.08
C GLU A 102 8.83 5.43 -11.56
N LYS A 103 8.34 4.22 -11.89
CA LYS A 103 8.19 3.79 -13.28
C LYS A 103 7.30 4.73 -14.08
N LYS A 104 6.13 5.10 -13.54
CA LYS A 104 5.21 6.05 -14.21
C LYS A 104 5.86 7.41 -14.43
N ASN A 105 6.65 7.90 -13.48
CA ASN A 105 7.38 9.15 -13.61
C ASN A 105 8.46 9.07 -14.70
N LEU A 106 9.18 7.95 -14.79
CA LEU A 106 10.18 7.72 -15.82
C LEU A 106 9.55 7.58 -17.21
N ASP A 107 8.47 6.81 -17.34
CA ASP A 107 7.73 6.66 -18.59
C ASP A 107 7.26 8.04 -19.09
N PHE A 108 6.67 8.85 -18.21
CA PHE A 108 6.28 10.24 -18.51
C PHE A 108 7.46 11.13 -18.91
N PHE A 109 8.61 10.98 -18.26
CA PHE A 109 9.82 11.73 -18.60
C PHE A 109 10.35 11.34 -19.99
N ASN A 110 10.37 10.05 -20.34
CA ASN A 110 10.77 9.58 -21.65
C ASN A 110 9.81 10.05 -22.75
N GLU A 111 8.51 10.08 -22.48
CA GLU A 111 7.48 10.64 -23.38
C GLU A 111 7.73 12.13 -23.67
N ILE A 112 8.16 12.92 -22.68
CA ILE A 112 8.48 14.35 -22.89
C ILE A 112 9.72 14.53 -23.76
N LEU A 113 10.68 13.61 -23.67
CA LEU A 113 11.97 13.74 -24.35
C LEU A 113 12.02 13.12 -25.75
N ASP A 114 10.92 12.53 -26.25
CA ASP A 114 10.88 11.77 -27.51
C ASP A 114 12.00 10.71 -27.60
N LEU A 115 12.38 10.10 -26.47
CA LEU A 115 13.35 9.02 -26.42
C LEU A 115 12.62 7.68 -26.63
N GLU A 116 12.46 7.27 -27.89
CA GLU A 116 12.09 5.89 -28.27
C GLU A 116 13.29 4.93 -28.21
#